data_AF-A0A352A5F8-F1
#
_entry.id   AF-A0A352A5F8-F1
#
_cell.length_a   1.000
_cell.length_b   1.000
_cell.length_c   1.000
_cell.angle_alpha   90.00
_cell.angle_beta   90.00
_cell.angle_gamma   90.00
#
_symmetry.space_group_name_H-M   'P 1'
#
loop_
_entity.id
_entity.type
_entity.pdbx_description
1 polymer ?
#
loop_
_entity_poly.entity_id
_entity_poly.type
_entity_poly.pdbx_seq_one_letter_code
_entity_poly.pdbx_strand_id
1 'polypeptide(L)'
;MFKNMKIGTRLLIGFVFVLVLVIGSMLVTSVGTSKIAQNLETFYNESYNISNLTFEMKLALEKAENSLFKCTMYSEKTIVNENIAKVEEELKILDELYKVIVQKYPNNEVLKEYNEVMAQTPSIFESIFSDLRNNMKSRAIKSINEKLTPLTEQANNLLDKSHENSNSKAVNFV
;
A
#
# COMPACT_ATOMS: atom_id res chain seq x y z
N MET A 1 -1.45 -39.64 49.99
CA MET A 1 -1.69 -38.47 50.87
C MET A 1 -3.18 -38.15 51.12
N PHE A 2 -4.11 -38.49 50.21
CA PHE A 2 -5.54 -38.17 50.39
C PHE A 2 -6.35 -39.09 51.33
N LYS A 3 -5.79 -40.22 51.77
CA LYS A 3 -6.55 -41.31 52.39
C LYS A 3 -7.16 -40.97 53.77
N ASN A 4 -6.63 -39.95 54.47
CA ASN A 4 -7.01 -39.60 55.86
C ASN A 4 -7.66 -38.21 56.02
N MET A 5 -8.15 -37.58 54.95
CA MET A 5 -8.73 -36.24 55.02
C MET A 5 -10.25 -36.29 55.23
N LYS A 6 -10.78 -35.41 56.11
CA LYS A 6 -12.23 -35.23 56.31
C LYS A 6 -12.90 -34.85 54.98
N ILE A 7 -14.13 -35.34 54.75
CA ILE A 7 -14.87 -35.15 53.49
C ILE A 7 -14.91 -33.67 53.05
N GLY A 8 -15.10 -32.74 54.00
CA GLY A 8 -15.16 -31.30 53.73
C GLY A 8 -13.84 -30.73 53.20
N THR A 9 -12.69 -31.22 53.68
CA THR A 9 -11.37 -30.78 53.21
C THR A 9 -11.06 -31.28 51.81
N ARG A 10 -11.51 -32.50 51.44
CA ARG A 10 -11.40 -32.99 50.06
C ARG A 10 -12.24 -32.15 49.09
N LEU A 11 -13.45 -31.77 49.51
CA LEU A 11 -14.35 -30.95 48.70
C LEU A 11 -13.77 -29.54 48.48
N LEU A 12 -13.19 -28.95 49.53
CA LEU A 12 -12.57 -27.62 49.49
C LEU A 12 -11.32 -27.60 48.60
N ILE A 13 -10.50 -28.65 48.61
CA ILE A 13 -9.33 -28.78 47.71
C ILE A 13 -9.78 -28.90 46.25
N GLY A 14 -10.81 -29.70 45.96
CA GLY A 14 -11.36 -29.79 44.61
C GLY A 14 -11.89 -28.44 44.12
N PHE A 15 -12.58 -27.71 45.00
CA PHE A 15 -13.09 -26.38 44.69
C PHE A 15 -11.96 -25.37 44.39
N VAL A 16 -10.93 -25.32 45.23
CA VAL A 16 -9.74 -24.46 45.02
C VAL A 16 -9.02 -24.82 43.72
N PHE A 17 -8.91 -26.11 43.41
CA PHE A 17 -8.28 -26.57 42.17
C PHE A 17 -9.04 -26.07 40.93
N VAL A 18 -10.37 -26.19 40.92
CA VAL A 18 -11.21 -25.63 39.85
C VAL A 18 -11.06 -24.11 39.77
N LEU A 19 -11.02 -23.41 40.91
CA LEU A 19 -10.84 -21.96 40.99
C LEU A 19 -9.52 -21.50 40.35
N VAL A 20 -8.42 -22.21 40.64
CA VAL A 20 -7.10 -21.94 40.04
C VAL A 20 -7.13 -22.15 38.52
N LEU A 21 -7.79 -23.21 38.04
CA LEU A 21 -7.93 -23.46 36.61
C LEU A 21 -8.74 -22.36 35.91
N VAL A 22 -9.82 -21.86 36.54
CA VAL A 22 -10.64 -20.77 36.01
C VAL A 22 -9.86 -19.45 35.96
N ILE A 23 -9.11 -19.13 37.02
CA ILE A 23 -8.27 -17.92 37.03
C ILE A 23 -7.17 -18.04 35.97
N GLY A 24 -6.54 -19.22 35.85
CA GLY A 24 -5.54 -19.48 34.82
C GLY A 24 -6.08 -19.32 33.40
N SER A 25 -7.27 -19.85 33.11
CA SER A 25 -7.90 -19.70 31.81
C SER A 25 -8.28 -18.25 31.49
N MET A 26 -8.75 -17.49 32.49
CA MET A 26 -9.02 -16.05 32.34
C MET A 26 -7.76 -15.26 31.97
N LEU A 27 -6.61 -15.56 32.59
CA LEU A 27 -5.34 -14.89 32.29
C LEU A 27 -4.85 -15.20 30.87
N VAL A 28 -4.88 -16.48 30.48
CA VAL A 28 -4.50 -16.89 29.11
C VAL A 28 -5.41 -16.24 28.07
N THR A 29 -6.72 -16.21 28.33
CA THR A 29 -7.70 -15.56 27.45
C THR A 29 -7.43 -14.06 27.36
N SER A 30 -7.20 -13.38 28.48
CA SER A 30 -6.93 -11.94 28.49
C SER A 30 -5.68 -11.57 27.67
N VAL A 31 -4.57 -12.30 27.85
CA VAL A 31 -3.35 -12.06 27.06
C VAL A 31 -3.56 -12.37 25.58
N GLY A 32 -4.29 -13.45 25.27
CA GLY A 32 -4.64 -13.81 23.90
C GLY A 32 -5.49 -12.73 23.21
N THR A 33 -6.54 -12.26 23.89
CA THR A 33 -7.42 -11.21 23.37
C THR A 33 -6.67 -9.89 23.17
N SER A 34 -5.79 -9.48 24.09
CA SER A 34 -5.00 -8.25 23.92
C SER A 34 -4.05 -8.32 22.73
N LYS A 35 -3.41 -9.47 22.48
CA LYS A 35 -2.57 -9.67 21.29
C LYS A 35 -3.39 -9.62 20.00
N ILE A 36 -4.56 -10.27 19.97
CA ILE A 36 -5.46 -10.23 18.82
C ILE A 36 -5.95 -8.80 18.55
N ALA A 37 -6.29 -8.04 19.60
CA ALA A 37 -6.73 -6.66 19.47
C ALA A 37 -5.64 -5.75 18.87
N GLN A 38 -4.40 -5.82 19.38
CA GLN A 38 -3.27 -5.06 18.81
C GLN A 38 -2.98 -5.44 17.35
N ASN A 39 -3.08 -6.74 17.03
CA ASN A 39 -2.84 -7.22 15.67
C ASN A 39 -3.94 -6.75 14.70
N LEU A 40 -5.21 -6.79 15.11
CA LEU A 40 -6.32 -6.24 14.33
C LEU A 40 -6.16 -4.74 14.11
N GLU A 41 -5.77 -4.01 15.16
CA GLU A 41 -5.52 -2.57 15.08
C GLU A 41 -4.40 -2.27 14.07
N THR A 42 -3.30 -3.01 14.10
CA THR A 42 -2.18 -2.87 13.14
C THR A 42 -2.61 -3.21 11.71
N PHE A 43 -3.39 -4.26 11.52
CA PHE A 43 -3.87 -4.65 10.20
C PHE A 43 -4.79 -3.59 9.57
N TYR A 44 -5.81 -3.14 10.32
CA TYR A 44 -6.81 -2.22 9.82
C TYR A 44 -6.31 -0.78 9.72
N ASN A 45 -5.50 -0.32 10.69
CA ASN A 45 -5.03 1.07 10.70
C ASN A 45 -3.79 1.28 9.84
N GLU A 46 -2.93 0.26 9.64
CA GLU A 46 -1.69 0.41 8.88
C GLU A 46 -1.68 -0.38 7.57
N SER A 47 -1.66 -1.72 7.63
CA SER A 47 -1.43 -2.58 6.46
C SER A 47 -2.51 -2.42 5.38
N TYR A 48 -3.79 -2.40 5.76
CA TYR A 48 -4.90 -2.25 4.81
C TYR A 48 -4.87 -0.88 4.11
N ASN A 49 -4.62 0.18 4.87
CA ASN A 49 -4.57 1.54 4.36
C ASN A 49 -3.38 1.77 3.41
N ILE A 50 -2.19 1.24 3.73
CA ILE A 50 -1.04 1.29 2.81
C ILE A 50 -1.39 0.55 1.53
N SER A 51 -1.88 -0.69 1.65
CA SER A 51 -2.24 -1.54 0.51
C SER A 51 -3.21 -0.84 -0.45
N ASN A 52 -4.31 -0.28 0.09
CA ASN A 52 -5.32 0.42 -0.71
C ASN A 52 -4.75 1.66 -1.40
N LEU A 53 -4.02 2.51 -0.66
CA LEU A 53 -3.43 3.73 -1.22
C LEU A 53 -2.38 3.41 -2.29
N THR A 54 -1.52 2.40 -2.08
CA THR A 54 -0.54 1.98 -3.09
C THR A 54 -1.20 1.41 -4.34
N PHE A 55 -2.34 0.72 -4.19
CA PHE A 55 -3.11 0.23 -5.33
C PHE A 55 -3.77 1.36 -6.12
N GLU A 56 -4.35 2.34 -5.44
CA GLU A 56 -4.92 3.53 -6.10
C GLU A 56 -3.84 4.35 -6.84
N MET A 57 -2.64 4.48 -6.25
CA MET A 57 -1.50 5.11 -6.90
C MET A 57 -1.08 4.36 -8.18
N LYS A 58 -1.00 3.03 -8.12
CA LYS A 58 -0.69 2.18 -9.29
C LYS A 58 -1.73 2.37 -10.39
N LEU A 59 -3.01 2.37 -10.01
CA LEU A 59 -4.11 2.58 -10.95
C LEU A 59 -4.04 3.95 -11.63
N ALA A 60 -3.74 5.03 -10.89
CA ALA A 60 -3.57 6.36 -11.46
C ALA A 60 -2.40 6.40 -12.45
N LEU A 61 -1.27 5.76 -12.11
CA LEU A 61 -0.11 5.68 -13.00
C LEU A 61 -0.43 4.91 -14.30
N GLU A 62 -1.10 3.77 -14.21
CA GLU A 62 -1.54 2.99 -15.39
C GLU A 62 -2.52 3.78 -16.28
N LYS A 63 -3.44 4.55 -15.69
CA LYS A 63 -4.35 5.41 -16.46
C LYS A 63 -3.62 6.56 -17.14
N ALA A 64 -2.63 7.14 -16.48
CA ALA A 64 -1.75 8.17 -17.06
C ALA A 64 -0.99 7.59 -18.27
N GLU A 65 -0.37 6.42 -18.13
CA GLU A 65 0.34 5.73 -19.23
C GLU A 65 -0.60 5.42 -20.39
N ASN A 66 -1.79 4.86 -20.12
CA ASN A 66 -2.78 4.56 -21.15
C ASN A 66 -3.22 5.82 -21.93
N SER A 67 -3.45 6.92 -21.23
CA SER A 67 -3.79 8.20 -21.86
C SER A 67 -2.61 8.74 -22.69
N LEU A 68 -1.38 8.57 -22.21
CA LEU A 68 -0.18 8.95 -22.92
C LEU A 68 0.03 8.15 -24.21
N PHE A 69 -0.18 6.83 -24.16
CA PHE A 69 -0.13 5.98 -25.36
C PHE A 69 -1.20 6.37 -26.38
N LYS A 70 -2.41 6.73 -25.95
CA LYS A 70 -3.45 7.26 -26.86
C LYS A 70 -2.96 8.51 -27.59
N CYS A 71 -2.24 9.42 -26.94
CA CYS A 71 -1.66 10.59 -27.62
C CYS A 71 -0.77 10.22 -28.81
N THR A 72 -0.07 9.08 -28.75
CA THR A 72 0.78 8.62 -29.87
C THR A 72 -0.01 8.06 -31.05
N MET A 73 -1.24 7.59 -30.82
CA MET A 73 -2.10 6.98 -31.84
C MET A 73 -2.85 8.01 -32.68
N TYR A 74 -3.21 9.16 -32.11
CA TYR A 74 -4.00 10.19 -32.79
C TYR A 74 -3.13 11.31 -33.34
N SER A 75 -3.45 11.82 -34.54
CA SER A 75 -2.76 12.98 -35.14
C SER A 75 -3.52 14.29 -34.94
N GLU A 76 -4.79 14.20 -34.55
CA GLU A 76 -5.64 15.36 -34.32
C GLU A 76 -5.25 16.07 -33.02
N LYS A 77 -4.90 17.35 -33.13
CA LYS A 77 -4.40 18.14 -32.00
C LYS A 77 -5.41 18.23 -30.85
N THR A 78 -6.71 18.28 -31.15
CA THR A 78 -7.78 18.29 -30.15
C THR A 78 -7.74 17.01 -29.30
N ILE A 79 -7.75 15.84 -29.95
CA ILE A 79 -7.70 14.54 -29.28
C ILE A 79 -6.40 14.37 -28.49
N VAL A 80 -5.26 14.81 -29.04
CA VAL A 80 -3.97 14.78 -28.33
C VAL A 80 -4.01 15.64 -27.07
N ASN A 81 -4.52 16.87 -27.14
CA ASN A 81 -4.62 17.75 -25.98
C ASN A 81 -5.58 17.23 -24.91
N GLU A 82 -6.71 16.65 -25.30
CA GLU A 82 -7.64 16.01 -24.36
C GLU A 82 -6.99 14.85 -23.61
N ASN A 83 -6.21 14.01 -24.28
CA ASN A 83 -5.52 12.92 -23.63
C ASN A 83 -4.34 13.42 -22.78
N ILE A 84 -3.62 14.48 -23.18
CA ILE A 84 -2.61 15.12 -22.32
C ILE A 84 -3.26 15.65 -21.03
N ALA A 85 -4.43 16.30 -21.12
CA ALA A 85 -5.13 16.78 -19.93
C ALA A 85 -5.51 15.64 -18.98
N LYS A 86 -5.90 14.46 -19.51
CA LYS A 86 -6.13 13.25 -18.69
C LYS A 86 -4.85 12.74 -18.04
N VAL A 87 -3.71 12.79 -18.72
CA VAL A 87 -2.41 12.46 -18.09
C VAL A 87 -2.14 13.40 -16.92
N GLU A 88 -2.30 14.71 -17.13
CA GLU A 88 -2.08 15.72 -16.09
C GLU A 88 -3.03 15.53 -14.89
N GLU A 89 -4.29 15.18 -15.14
CA GLU A 89 -5.27 14.86 -14.10
C GLU A 89 -4.87 13.64 -13.26
N GLU A 90 -4.51 12.53 -13.90
CA GLU A 90 -4.10 11.31 -13.19
C GLU A 90 -2.77 11.50 -12.44
N LEU A 91 -1.83 12.30 -12.97
CA LEU A 91 -0.61 12.67 -12.25
C LEU A 91 -0.90 13.53 -11.01
N LYS A 92 -1.92 14.38 -11.07
CA LYS A 92 -2.37 15.15 -9.90
C LYS A 92 -3.00 14.24 -8.84
N ILE A 93 -3.85 13.30 -9.25
CA ILE A 93 -4.42 12.28 -8.34
C ILE A 93 -3.28 11.50 -7.67
N LEU A 94 -2.27 11.09 -8.44
CA LEU A 94 -1.10 10.38 -7.94
C LEU A 94 -0.35 11.18 -6.86
N ASP A 95 -0.11 12.47 -7.08
CA ASP A 95 0.52 13.38 -6.10
C ASP A 95 -0.34 13.56 -4.83
N GLU A 96 -1.67 13.69 -4.98
CA GLU A 96 -2.59 13.79 -3.85
C GLU A 96 -2.58 12.50 -3.01
N LEU A 97 -2.64 11.34 -3.65
CA LEU A 97 -2.53 10.04 -2.98
C LEU A 97 -1.18 9.87 -2.28
N TYR A 98 -0.09 10.29 -2.94
CA TYR A 98 1.25 10.27 -2.36
C TYR A 98 1.31 11.10 -1.08
N LYS A 99 0.79 12.33 -1.09
CA LYS A 99 0.73 13.21 0.09
C LYS A 99 -0.03 12.55 1.24
N VAL A 100 -1.16 11.91 0.96
CA VAL A 100 -1.96 11.21 1.97
C VAL A 100 -1.18 10.05 2.58
N ILE A 101 -0.54 9.22 1.77
CA ILE A 101 0.16 8.03 2.27
C ILE A 101 1.40 8.41 3.09
N VAL A 102 2.18 9.44 2.70
CA VAL A 102 3.35 9.85 3.49
C VAL A 102 3.01 10.63 4.74
N GLN A 103 1.87 11.33 4.77
CA GLN A 103 1.38 11.95 6.01
C GLN A 103 1.05 10.87 7.07
N LYS A 104 0.48 9.74 6.63
CA LYS A 104 0.17 8.61 7.51
C LYS A 104 1.40 7.76 7.84
N TYR A 105 2.34 7.63 6.91
CA TYR A 105 3.50 6.73 7.01
C TYR A 105 4.82 7.43 6.67
N PRO A 106 5.23 8.47 7.42
CA PRO A 106 6.40 9.31 7.07
C PRO A 106 7.74 8.59 7.11
N ASN A 107 7.81 7.43 7.79
CA ASN A 107 9.03 6.64 7.95
C ASN A 107 9.14 5.47 6.96
N ASN A 108 8.21 5.32 6.03
CA ASN A 108 8.27 4.24 5.03
C ASN A 108 9.33 4.55 3.97
N GLU A 109 10.47 3.84 4.02
CA GLU A 109 11.59 4.03 3.09
C GLU A 109 11.22 3.72 1.64
N VAL A 110 10.36 2.73 1.39
CA VAL A 110 9.91 2.37 0.03
C VAL A 110 9.12 3.52 -0.59
N LEU A 111 8.31 4.22 0.20
CA LEU A 111 7.57 5.41 -0.27
C LEU A 111 8.48 6.63 -0.48
N LYS A 112 9.61 6.72 0.21
CA LYS A 112 10.63 7.76 -0.05
C LYS A 112 11.34 7.48 -1.38
N GLU A 113 11.78 6.23 -1.57
CA GLU A 113 12.42 5.78 -2.82
C GLU A 113 11.48 5.99 -4.02
N TYR A 114 10.20 5.65 -3.87
CA TYR A 114 9.18 5.90 -4.90
C TYR A 114 9.16 7.37 -5.34
N ASN A 115 9.22 8.30 -4.39
CA ASN A 115 9.17 9.73 -4.69
C ASN A 115 10.46 10.24 -5.31
N GLU A 116 11.62 9.70 -4.94
CA GLU A 116 12.89 10.01 -5.59
C GLU A 116 12.89 9.58 -7.07
N VAL A 117 12.27 8.45 -7.38
CA VAL A 117 12.07 7.99 -8.76
C VAL A 117 11.10 8.93 -9.50
N MET A 118 9.93 9.18 -8.91
CA MET A 118 8.89 10.00 -9.55
C MET A 118 9.30 11.47 -9.74
N ALA A 119 10.16 12.02 -8.87
CA ALA A 119 10.69 13.37 -8.98
C ALA A 119 11.54 13.60 -10.26
N GLN A 120 11.99 12.53 -10.92
CA GLN A 120 12.75 12.61 -12.18
C GLN A 120 11.84 12.73 -13.42
N THR A 121 10.54 12.46 -13.28
CA THR A 121 9.60 12.38 -14.40
C THR A 121 9.05 13.73 -14.91
N PRO A 122 8.92 14.83 -14.15
CA PRO A 122 8.23 16.04 -14.60
C PRO A 122 8.81 16.63 -15.90
N SER A 123 10.13 16.82 -15.97
CA SER A 123 10.77 17.35 -17.18
C SER A 123 10.66 16.41 -18.38
N ILE A 124 10.55 15.10 -18.14
CA ILE A 124 10.36 14.09 -19.19
C ILE A 124 8.94 14.22 -19.76
N PHE A 125 7.92 14.34 -18.90
CA PHE A 125 6.54 14.59 -19.31
C PHE A 125 6.41 15.91 -20.09
N GLU A 126 7.02 17.00 -19.63
CA GLU A 126 7.01 18.28 -20.35
C GLU A 126 7.59 18.15 -21.77
N SER A 127 8.72 17.46 -21.90
CA SER A 127 9.33 17.19 -23.22
C SER A 127 8.42 16.34 -24.11
N ILE A 128 7.82 15.29 -23.56
CA ILE A 128 6.90 14.40 -24.31
C ILE A 128 5.65 15.17 -24.74
N PHE A 129 5.04 15.97 -23.87
CA PHE A 129 3.87 16.77 -24.20
C PHE A 129 4.18 17.80 -25.28
N SER A 130 5.36 18.43 -25.23
CA SER A 130 5.82 19.33 -26.29
C SER A 130 5.95 18.60 -27.63
N ASP A 131 6.61 17.43 -27.65
CA ASP A 131 6.75 16.64 -28.88
C ASP A 131 5.39 16.21 -29.44
N LEU A 132 4.47 15.73 -28.59
CA LEU A 132 3.12 15.32 -28.99
C LEU A 132 2.30 16.48 -29.56
N ARG A 133 2.32 17.66 -28.91
CA ARG A 133 1.61 18.87 -29.37
C ARG A 133 2.14 19.38 -30.71
N ASN A 134 3.40 19.11 -31.02
CA ASN A 134 4.06 19.45 -32.28
C ASN A 134 4.06 18.30 -33.30
N ASN A 135 3.26 17.26 -33.07
CA ASN A 135 3.13 16.09 -33.94
C ASN A 135 4.46 15.33 -34.18
N MET A 136 5.41 15.42 -33.25
CA MET A 136 6.72 14.76 -33.30
C MET A 136 6.67 13.37 -32.66
N LYS A 137 5.71 12.53 -33.08
CA LYS A 137 5.38 11.25 -32.42
C LYS A 137 6.55 10.30 -32.24
N SER A 138 7.46 10.20 -33.22
CA SER A 138 8.64 9.34 -33.11
C SER A 138 9.58 9.77 -31.98
N ARG A 139 9.75 11.08 -31.75
CA ARG A 139 10.53 11.60 -30.62
C ARG A 139 9.84 11.38 -29.29
N ALA A 140 8.52 11.59 -29.25
CA ALA A 140 7.71 11.31 -28.06
C ALA A 140 7.79 9.83 -27.67
N ILE A 141 7.55 8.90 -28.60
CA ILE A 141 7.63 7.45 -28.36
C ILE A 141 9.03 7.05 -27.89
N LYS A 142 10.08 7.60 -28.50
CA LYS A 142 11.45 7.35 -28.05
C LYS A 142 11.65 7.79 -26.60
N SER A 143 11.19 8.99 -26.23
CA SER A 143 11.30 9.50 -24.87
C SER A 143 10.45 8.70 -23.88
N ILE A 144 9.27 8.23 -24.28
CA ILE A 144 8.43 7.34 -23.48
C ILE A 144 9.22 6.06 -23.16
N ASN A 145 9.67 5.34 -24.19
CA ASN A 145 10.29 4.03 -24.02
C ASN A 145 11.67 4.10 -23.32
N GLU A 146 12.50 5.08 -23.66
CA GLU A 146 13.89 5.12 -23.18
C GLU A 146 14.05 5.86 -21.85
N LYS A 147 13.13 6.77 -21.50
CA LYS A 147 13.27 7.62 -20.31
C LYS A 147 12.13 7.45 -19.32
N LEU A 148 10.89 7.44 -19.78
CA LEU A 148 9.73 7.41 -18.88
C LEU A 148 9.43 5.99 -18.38
N THR A 149 9.31 5.02 -19.28
CA THR A 149 8.94 3.64 -18.96
C THR A 149 9.85 3.00 -17.90
N PRO A 150 11.19 3.13 -17.93
CA PRO A 150 12.03 2.57 -16.88
C PRO A 150 11.74 3.15 -15.49
N LEU A 151 11.43 4.45 -15.42
CA LEU A 151 11.10 5.14 -14.16
C LEU A 151 9.71 4.72 -13.66
N THR A 152 8.72 4.62 -14.55
CA THR A 152 7.36 4.23 -14.16
C THR A 152 7.27 2.74 -13.80
N GLU A 153 8.04 1.87 -14.46
CA GLU A 153 8.21 0.47 -14.05
C GLU A 153 8.89 0.36 -12.68
N GLN A 154 9.95 1.12 -12.43
CA GLN A 154 10.59 1.16 -11.12
C GLN A 154 9.61 1.65 -10.03
N ALA A 155 8.85 2.71 -10.32
CA ALA A 155 7.83 3.23 -9.42
C ALA A 155 6.75 2.19 -9.12
N ASN A 156 6.25 1.48 -10.13
CA ASN A 156 5.30 0.38 -9.96
C ASN A 156 5.86 -0.76 -9.10
N ASN A 157 7.10 -1.17 -9.33
CA ASN A 157 7.75 -2.21 -8.52
C ASN A 157 7.88 -1.78 -7.05
N LEU A 158 8.12 -0.50 -6.77
CA LEU A 158 8.16 0.04 -5.41
C LEU A 158 6.77 0.06 -4.76
N LEU A 159 5.72 0.39 -5.52
CA LEU A 159 4.34 0.29 -5.03
C LEU A 159 3.96 -1.16 -4.71
N ASP A 160 4.32 -2.11 -5.57
CA ASP A 160 4.11 -3.54 -5.34
C ASP A 160 4.88 -4.02 -4.10
N LYS A 161 6.14 -3.63 -3.93
CA LYS A 161 6.92 -3.91 -2.73
C LYS A 161 6.28 -3.32 -1.46
N SER A 162 5.74 -2.11 -1.54
CA SER A 162 5.02 -1.49 -0.41
C SER A 162 3.73 -2.23 -0.08
N HIS A 163 3.02 -2.72 -1.09
CA HIS A 163 1.83 -3.57 -0.94
C HIS A 163 2.19 -4.93 -0.29
N GLU A 164 3.23 -5.61 -0.79
CA GLU A 164 3.72 -6.88 -0.26
C GLU A 164 4.24 -6.77 1.18
N ASN A 165 4.95 -5.69 1.51
CA ASN A 165 5.40 -5.43 2.88
C ASN A 165 4.22 -5.25 3.85
N SER A 166 3.15 -4.62 3.39
CA SER A 166 1.90 -4.50 4.16
C SER A 166 1.18 -5.82 4.31
N ASN A 167 1.21 -6.67 3.28
CA ASN A 167 0.53 -7.97 3.26
C ASN A 167 1.29 -9.06 4.03
N SER A 168 2.63 -9.07 4.00
CA SER A 168 3.46 -10.00 4.78
C SER A 168 3.32 -9.76 6.29
N LYS A 169 3.18 -8.50 6.72
CA LYS A 169 2.75 -8.17 8.08
C LYS A 169 1.41 -8.83 8.39
N ALA A 170 0.46 -8.81 7.44
CA ALA A 170 -0.88 -9.41 7.55
C ALA A 170 -0.95 -10.95 7.48
N VAL A 171 0.07 -11.65 6.99
CA VAL A 171 0.07 -13.13 6.87
C VAL A 171 0.64 -13.84 8.11
N ASN A 172 1.33 -13.13 9.01
CA ASN A 172 1.72 -13.66 10.33
C ASN A 172 0.52 -13.84 11.31
N PHE A 173 -0.69 -13.98 10.77
CA PHE A 173 -1.97 -13.98 11.46
C PHE A 173 -2.63 -15.38 11.54
N VAL A 174 -1.97 -16.44 11.06
CA VAL A 174 -2.43 -17.84 11.20
C VAL A 174 -1.46 -18.63 12.08
#